data_AF-A0A355GDQ6-F1
#
_entry.id   AF-A0A355GDQ6-F1
#
_cell.length_a   1.000
_cell.length_b   1.000
_cell.length_c   1.000
_cell.angle_alpha   90.00
_cell.angle_beta   90.00
_cell.angle_gamma   90.00
#
_symmetry.space_group_name_H-M   'P 1'
#
loop_
_entity.id
_entity.type
_entity.pdbx_description
1 polymer ?
#
loop_
_entity_poly.entity_id
_entity_poly.type
_entity_poly.pdbx_seq_one_letter_code
_entity_poly.pdbx_strand_id
1 'polypeptide(L)' 'MGHPTGDELLKHVAARLREQLRASDTAARLGGDEFVVLLEDIEGAEHAGQVADTLI' A
#
# COMPACT_ATOMS: atom_id res chain seq x y z
N MET A 1 -13.64 -21.88 -3.46
CA MET A 1 -14.32 -21.47 -2.20
C MET A 1 -13.50 -20.31 -1.65
N GLY A 2 -14.03 -19.09 -1.69
CA GLY A 2 -13.31 -17.91 -1.23
C GLY A 2 -13.10 -17.94 0.27
N HIS A 3 -11.99 -17.38 0.75
CA HIS A 3 -11.67 -17.25 2.18
C HIS A 3 -12.16 -15.87 2.65
N PRO A 4 -13.36 -15.74 3.24
CA PRO A 4 -13.93 -14.43 3.58
C PRO A 4 -13.02 -13.65 4.53
N THR A 5 -12.33 -14.36 5.43
CA THR A 5 -11.31 -13.79 6.32
C THR A 5 -10.12 -13.20 5.57
N GLY A 6 -9.69 -13.84 4.47
CA GLY A 6 -8.62 -13.34 3.62
C GLY A 6 -9.03 -12.08 2.87
N ASP A 7 -10.25 -12.05 2.34
CA ASP A 7 -10.78 -10.87 1.66
C ASP A 7 -10.89 -9.67 2.61
N GLU A 8 -11.36 -9.89 3.85
CA GLU A 8 -11.42 -8.83 4.85
C GLU A 8 -10.03 -8.35 5.27
N LEU A 9 -9.04 -9.25 5.39
CA LEU A 9 -7.65 -8.85 5.66
C LEU A 9 -7.10 -7.96 4.53
N LEU A 10 -7.28 -8.37 3.28
CA LEU A 10 -6.82 -7.60 2.11
C LEU A 10 -7.48 -6.23 2.03
N LYS A 11 -8.77 -6.11 2.38
CA LYS A 11 -9.47 -4.82 2.47
C LYS A 11 -8.89 -3.93 3.57
N HIS A 12 -8.59 -4.49 4.75
CA HIS A 12 -7.98 -3.73 5.84
C HIS A 12 -6.59 -3.22 5.47
N VAL A 13 -5.77 -4.05 4.81
CA VAL A 13 -4.45 -3.62 4.30
C VAL A 13 -4.61 -2.50 3.27
N ALA A 14 -5.51 -2.65 2.30
CA ALA A 14 -5.76 -1.62 1.29
C ALA A 14 -6.24 -0.29 1.90
N ALA A 15 -7.12 -0.33 2.90
CA ALA A 15 -7.59 0.86 3.61
C ALA A 15 -6.45 1.57 4.33
N ARG A 16 -5.63 0.80 5.06
CA ARG A 16 -4.45 1.31 5.80
C ARG A 16 -3.39 1.93 4.90
N LEU A 17 -3.12 1.34 3.74
CA LEU A 17 -2.23 1.93 2.75
C LEU A 17 -2.82 3.26 2.26
N ARG A 18 -4.11 3.29 1.91
CA ARG A 18 -4.76 4.50 1.41
C ARG A 18 -4.80 5.65 2.43
N GLU A 19 -4.91 5.35 3.72
CA GLU A 19 -4.92 6.36 4.79
C GLU A 19 -3.56 7.03 5.02
N GLN A 20 -2.47 6.34 4.71
CA GLN A 20 -1.11 6.83 4.93
C GLN A 20 -0.49 7.48 3.70
N LEU A 21 -1.01 7.16 2.53
CA LEU A 21 -0.54 7.68 1.26
C LEU A 21 -1.18 9.03 0.94
N ARG A 22 -0.42 9.87 0.24
CA ARG A 22 -0.94 11.16 -0.24
C ARG A 22 -1.91 10.89 -1.39
N ALA A 23 -2.75 11.88 -1.69
CA ALA A 23 -3.71 11.76 -2.79
C ALA A 23 -3.06 11.58 -4.18
N SER A 24 -1.80 12.01 -4.33
CA SER A 24 -0.99 11.81 -5.55
C SER A 24 -0.37 10.41 -5.63
N ASP A 25 -0.24 9.70 -4.52
CA ASP A 25 0.39 8.38 -4.53
C ASP A 25 -0.62 7.31 -4.95
N THR A 26 -0.12 6.24 -5.55
CA THR A 26 -0.96 5.13 -6.03
C THR A 26 -0.63 3.85 -5.29
N ALA A 27 -1.61 3.24 -4.65
CA ALA A 27 -1.53 1.86 -4.17
C ALA A 27 -2.26 0.91 -5.14
N ALA A 28 -1.60 -0.18 -5.51
CA ALA A 28 -2.14 -1.22 -6.36
C ALA A 28 -1.90 -2.60 -5.75
N ARG A 29 -2.83 -3.52 -5.96
CA ARG A 29 -2.63 -4.94 -5.65
C ARG A 29 -2.20 -5.68 -6.92
N LEU A 30 -1.06 -6.36 -6.89
CA LEU A 30 -0.57 -7.13 -8.04
C LEU A 30 -1.18 -8.54 -8.11
N GLY A 31 -1.43 -9.14 -6.96
CA GLY A 31 -1.96 -10.50 -6.82
C GLY A 31 -1.92 -10.91 -5.35
N GLY A 32 -2.56 -12.02 -5.00
CA GLY A 32 -2.51 -12.56 -3.63
C GLY A 32 -2.65 -11.50 -2.53
N ASP A 33 -1.61 -11.40 -1.72
CA ASP A 33 -1.33 -10.41 -0.67
C ASP A 33 -0.22 -9.39 -1.05
N GLU A 34 0.18 -9.34 -2.33
CA GLU A 34 1.20 -8.43 -2.83
C GLU A 34 0.62 -7.06 -3.20
N PHE A 35 1.16 -6.01 -2.58
CA PHE A 35 0.82 -4.62 -2.85
C PHE A 35 2.04 -3.85 -3.36
N VAL A 36 1.80 -2.91 -4.27
CA VAL A 36 2.79 -1.96 -4.78
C VAL A 36 2.29 -0.55 -4.50
N VAL A 37 3.21 0.29 -4.04
CA VAL A 37 3.01 1.73 -3.89
C VAL A 37 3.90 2.44 -4.90
N LEU A 38 3.30 3.30 -5.71
CA LEU A 38 3.99 4.27 -6.55
C LEU A 38 3.89 5.63 -5.86
N LEU A 39 5.04 6.15 -5.45
CA LEU A 39 5.14 7.48 -4.86
C LEU A 39 5.43 8.51 -5.95
N GLU A 40 4.63 9.55 -6.00
CA GLU A 40 4.83 10.66 -6.93
C GLU A 40 5.67 11.76 -6.27
N ASP A 41 6.49 12.45 -7.06
CA ASP A 41 7.27 13.62 -6.64
C ASP A 41 8.15 13.38 -5.39
N ILE A 42 8.94 12.30 -5.43
CA ILE A 42 9.92 11.97 -4.39
C ILE A 42 11.35 12.33 -4.81
N GLU A 43 12.13 12.76 -3.82
CA GLU A 43 13.53 13.20 -3.99
C GLU A 43 14.52 12.05 -4.29
N GLY A 44 14.08 10.80 -4.17
CA GLY A 44 14.88 9.62 -4.51
C GLY A 44 14.55 8.39 -3.67
N ALA A 45 15.37 7.35 -3.81
CA ALA A 45 15.15 6.06 -3.16
C ALA A 45 15.16 6.13 -1.62
N GLU A 46 15.92 7.06 -1.03
CA GLU A 46 15.93 7.26 0.43
C GLU A 46 14.58 7.77 0.95
N HIS A 47 13.97 8.75 0.27
CA HIS A 47 12.63 9.24 0.62
C HIS A 47 11.58 8.13 0.46
N ALA A 48 11.70 7.29 -0.57
CA ALA A 48 10.84 6.11 -0.71
C ALA A 48 10.98 5.14 0.48
N GLY A 49 12.21 4.90 0.94
CA GLY A 49 12.49 4.09 2.12
C GLY A 49 11.86 4.67 3.39
N GLN A 50 12.00 5.99 3.61
CA GLN A 50 11.39 6.67 4.75
C GLN A 50 9.87 6.56 4.74
N VAL A 51 9.22 6.70 3.59
CA VAL A 51 7.77 6.49 3.48
C VAL A 51 7.42 5.04 3.80
N ALA A 52 8.17 4.07 3.27
CA ALA A 52 7.95 2.66 3.54
C ALA A 52 8.06 2.32 5.03
N ASP A 53 9.01 2.92 5.76
CA ASP A 53 9.18 2.73 7.22
C ASP A 53 7.99 3.25 8.04
N THR A 54 7.20 4.18 7.49
CA THR A 54 5.97 4.66 8.14
C THR A 54 4.76 3.79 7.90
N LEU A 55 4.77 2.95 6.85
CA LEU A 55 3.64 2.09 6.50
C LEU A 55 3.43 1.00 7.57
N ILE A 56 2.17 0.57 7.70
CA ILE A 56 1.64 -0.27 8.79
C ILE A 56 2.02 -1.74 8.61
#